data_AF-A0A1S3D6U7-F1
#
_entry.id   AF-A0A1S3D6U7-F1
#
_cell.length_a   1.000
_cell.length_b   1.000
_cell.length_c   1.000
_cell.angle_alpha   90.00
_cell.angle_beta   90.00
_cell.angle_gamma   90.00
#
_symmetry.space_group_name_H-M   'P 1'
#
loop_
_entity.id
_entity.type
_entity.pdbx_description
1 polymer ?
#
loop_
_entity_poly.entity_id
_entity_poly.type
_entity_poly.pdbx_seq_one_letter_code
_entity_poly.pdbx_strand_id
1 'polypeptide(L)'
;MKGKEQKDLESEIEHLRKVIKSSKEEETHLDDEIVRNYYLKLIKSNVSKCVDEIECLMSEKQIVKFKKDHPEEYAERKKPQMKPKPLVPIIITKDELQKKVFGAGYPSLPKYTVQEFYEQRVQDGIWQPPSESNTRCLQTSTPEMEMQQKEKEDEEKERKEEEDDEEELARKRAMDEFKDTHKRGYGNTYNRS
;
A
#
# COMPACT_ATOMS: atom_id res chain seq x y z
N MET A 1 -32.44 -23.75 3.10
CA MET A 1 -33.55 -23.19 2.29
C MET A 1 -33.06 -23.02 0.86
N LYS A 2 -33.94 -22.96 -0.15
CA LYS A 2 -33.47 -22.61 -1.50
C LYS A 2 -33.09 -21.11 -1.50
N GLY A 3 -31.97 -20.72 -2.11
CA GLY A 3 -31.45 -19.35 -1.99
C GLY A 3 -32.41 -18.22 -2.37
N LYS A 4 -33.45 -18.50 -3.17
CA LYS A 4 -34.54 -17.55 -3.46
C LYS A 4 -35.38 -17.23 -2.21
N GLU A 5 -35.80 -18.26 -1.46
CA GLU A 5 -36.62 -18.13 -0.25
C GLU A 5 -35.87 -17.36 0.86
N GLN A 6 -34.56 -17.56 0.95
CA GLN A 6 -33.71 -16.85 1.91
C GLN A 6 -33.58 -15.36 1.55
N LYS A 7 -33.42 -15.06 0.27
CA LYS A 7 -33.36 -13.67 -0.22
C LYS A 7 -34.70 -12.95 0.00
N ASP A 8 -35.81 -13.63 -0.25
CA ASP A 8 -37.14 -13.08 -0.01
C ASP A 8 -37.34 -12.78 1.49
N LEU A 9 -36.98 -13.71 2.37
CA LEU A 9 -37.01 -13.51 3.82
C LEU A 9 -36.12 -12.34 4.27
N GLU A 10 -34.92 -12.21 3.72
CA GLU A 10 -34.02 -11.10 4.04
C GLU A 10 -34.60 -9.74 3.61
N SER A 11 -35.21 -9.66 2.42
CA SER A 11 -35.89 -8.46 1.97
C SER A 11 -37.05 -8.06 2.88
N GLU A 12 -37.79 -9.05 3.38
CA GLU A 12 -38.95 -8.83 4.25
C GLU A 12 -38.52 -8.42 5.67
N ILE A 13 -37.45 -9.01 6.19
CA ILE A 13 -36.78 -8.58 7.43
C ILE A 13 -36.29 -7.14 7.30
N GLU A 14 -35.71 -6.77 6.16
CA GLU A 14 -35.21 -5.41 5.93
C GLU A 14 -36.36 -4.39 5.89
N HIS A 15 -37.48 -4.73 5.24
CA HIS A 15 -38.67 -3.91 5.24
C HIS A 15 -39.23 -3.71 6.66
N LEU A 16 -39.43 -4.80 7.41
CA LEU A 16 -39.92 -4.74 8.79
C LEU A 16 -38.97 -3.95 9.70
N ARG A 17 -37.66 -4.08 9.50
CA ARG A 17 -36.65 -3.29 10.21
C ARG A 17 -36.80 -1.79 9.94
N LYS A 18 -37.10 -1.39 8.71
CA LYS A 18 -37.32 0.02 8.34
C LYS A 18 -38.57 0.57 9.03
N VAL A 19 -39.68 -0.19 9.00
CA VAL A 19 -40.94 0.18 9.67
C VAL A 19 -40.75 0.36 11.17
N ILE A 20 -40.05 -0.57 11.83
CA ILE A 20 -39.76 -0.47 13.28
C ILE A 20 -38.89 0.74 13.59
N LYS A 21 -37.90 1.05 12.73
CA LYS A 21 -37.03 2.23 12.90
C LYS A 21 -37.79 3.53 12.74
N SER A 22 -38.59 3.68 11.68
CA SER A 22 -39.33 4.92 11.41
C SER A 22 -40.34 5.21 12.53
N SER A 23 -41.05 4.19 13.01
CA SER A 23 -42.00 4.38 14.10
C SER A 23 -41.32 4.72 15.43
N LYS A 24 -40.10 4.22 15.67
CA LYS A 24 -39.28 4.63 16.81
C LYS A 24 -38.81 6.09 16.72
N GLU A 25 -38.52 6.59 15.52
CA GLU A 25 -38.13 7.99 15.27
C GLU A 25 -39.32 8.95 15.44
N GLU A 26 -40.52 8.52 15.07
CA GLU A 26 -41.75 9.32 15.16
C GLU A 26 -42.46 9.21 16.53
N GLU A 27 -41.88 8.48 17.49
CA GLU A 27 -42.50 8.14 18.79
C GLU A 27 -43.96 7.64 18.66
N THR A 28 -44.24 6.91 17.58
CA THR A 28 -45.57 6.35 17.32
C THR A 28 -45.71 4.97 17.97
N HIS A 29 -46.94 4.63 18.39
CA HIS A 29 -47.23 3.32 18.97
C HIS A 29 -47.08 2.23 17.89
N LEU A 30 -46.04 1.40 18.02
CA LEU A 30 -45.85 0.21 17.20
C LEU A 30 -46.80 -0.91 17.62
N ASP A 31 -47.34 -1.62 16.64
CA ASP A 31 -48.04 -2.87 16.88
C ASP A 31 -47.04 -3.97 17.27
N ASP A 32 -47.25 -4.59 18.44
CA ASP A 32 -46.43 -5.68 18.96
C ASP A 32 -46.36 -6.87 18.01
N GLU A 33 -47.39 -7.09 17.19
CA GLU A 33 -47.40 -8.18 16.22
C GLU A 33 -46.38 -7.97 15.09
N ILE A 34 -46.10 -6.72 14.71
CA ILE A 34 -45.07 -6.35 13.72
C ILE A 34 -43.68 -6.68 14.28
N VAL A 35 -43.43 -6.29 15.53
CA VAL A 35 -42.17 -6.55 16.23
C VAL A 35 -41.95 -8.06 16.39
N ARG A 36 -42.98 -8.79 16.79
CA ARG A 36 -42.95 -10.25 16.89
C ARG A 36 -42.63 -10.91 15.55
N ASN A 37 -43.31 -10.49 14.48
CA ASN A 37 -43.09 -11.03 13.14
C ASN A 37 -41.65 -10.81 12.66
N TYR A 38 -41.11 -9.61 12.92
CA TYR A 38 -39.71 -9.30 12.65
C TYR A 38 -38.74 -10.27 13.34
N TYR A 39 -38.88 -10.48 14.65
CA TYR A 39 -37.99 -11.37 15.39
C TYR A 39 -38.15 -12.84 14.99
N LEU A 40 -39.37 -13.31 14.73
CA LEU A 40 -39.60 -14.67 14.25
C LEU A 40 -38.92 -14.92 12.89
N LYS A 41 -39.02 -13.98 11.96
CA LYS A 41 -38.34 -14.06 10.66
C LYS A 41 -36.83 -13.96 10.81
N LEU A 42 -36.34 -13.10 11.69
CA LEU A 42 -34.91 -13.00 11.99
C LEU A 42 -34.34 -14.32 12.51
N ILE A 43 -35.01 -14.95 13.46
CA ILE A 43 -34.63 -16.27 13.98
C ILE A 43 -34.63 -17.30 12.85
N LYS A 44 -35.68 -17.34 12.02
CA LYS A 44 -35.79 -18.28 10.89
C LYS A 44 -34.67 -18.09 9.85
N SER A 45 -34.30 -16.84 9.55
CA SER A 45 -33.17 -16.53 8.66
C SER A 45 -31.85 -16.99 9.27
N ASN A 46 -31.61 -16.69 10.54
CA ASN A 46 -30.39 -17.09 11.23
C ASN A 46 -30.25 -18.61 11.36
N VAL A 47 -31.33 -19.35 11.61
CA VAL A 47 -31.31 -20.82 11.61
C VAL A 47 -30.84 -21.34 10.25
N SER A 48 -31.30 -20.75 9.15
CA SER A 48 -30.87 -21.14 7.81
C SER A 48 -29.37 -20.86 7.60
N LYS A 49 -28.90 -19.67 8.00
CA LYS A 49 -27.47 -19.30 7.93
C LYS A 49 -26.58 -20.23 8.73
N CYS A 50 -26.98 -20.58 9.96
CA CYS A 50 -26.22 -21.50 10.79
C CYS A 50 -26.11 -22.90 10.18
N VAL A 51 -27.15 -23.38 9.49
CA VAL A 51 -27.09 -24.67 8.77
C VAL A 51 -26.06 -24.60 7.65
N ASP A 52 -26.08 -23.55 6.84
CA ASP A 52 -25.10 -23.36 5.75
C ASP A 52 -23.67 -23.21 6.30
N GLU A 53 -23.49 -22.48 7.41
CA GLU A 53 -22.20 -22.32 8.09
C GLU A 53 -21.66 -23.65 8.63
N ILE A 54 -22.53 -24.53 9.15
CA ILE A 54 -22.15 -25.86 9.62
C ILE A 54 -21.58 -26.70 8.47
N GLU A 55 -22.18 -26.64 7.27
CA GLU A 55 -21.67 -27.32 6.08
C GLU A 55 -20.30 -26.76 5.65
N CYS A 56 -20.14 -25.44 5.64
CA CYS A 56 -18.86 -24.77 5.38
C CYS A 56 -17.78 -25.23 6.37
N LEU A 57 -18.08 -25.22 7.66
CA LEU A 57 -17.15 -25.66 8.71
C LEU A 57 -16.79 -27.16 8.60
N MET A 58 -17.74 -28.00 8.19
CA MET A 58 -17.44 -29.41 7.92
C MET A 58 -16.45 -29.57 6.77
N SER A 59 -16.62 -28.81 5.68
CA SER A 59 -15.68 -28.83 4.55
C SER A 59 -14.30 -28.31 4.95
N GLU A 60 -14.23 -27.21 5.71
CA GLU A 60 -12.98 -26.62 6.19
C GLU A 60 -12.24 -27.59 7.13
N LYS A 61 -12.96 -28.26 8.04
CA LYS A 61 -12.39 -29.27 8.93
C LYS A 61 -11.71 -30.40 8.16
N GLN A 62 -12.27 -30.81 7.01
CA GLN A 62 -11.65 -31.82 6.15
C GLN A 62 -10.34 -31.29 5.54
N ILE A 63 -10.33 -30.04 5.05
CA ILE A 63 -9.13 -29.41 4.49
C ILE A 63 -8.04 -29.26 5.55
N VAL A 64 -8.39 -28.80 6.75
CA VAL A 64 -7.45 -28.63 7.87
C VAL A 64 -6.88 -29.97 8.30
N LYS A 65 -7.71 -31.02 8.36
CA LYS A 65 -7.25 -32.39 8.64
C LYS A 65 -6.29 -32.87 7.56
N PHE A 66 -6.64 -32.70 6.28
CA PHE A 66 -5.78 -33.08 5.16
C PHE A 66 -4.42 -32.37 5.23
N LYS A 67 -4.40 -31.06 5.51
CA LYS A 67 -3.18 -30.26 5.70
C LYS A 67 -2.34 -30.76 6.87
N LYS A 68 -2.96 -31.16 7.98
CA LYS A 68 -2.26 -31.72 9.15
C LYS A 68 -1.62 -33.07 8.82
N ASP A 69 -2.32 -33.92 8.08
CA ASP A 69 -1.85 -35.26 7.71
C ASP A 69 -0.78 -35.21 6.59
N HIS A 70 -0.79 -34.16 5.75
CA HIS A 70 0.14 -33.95 4.63
C HIS A 70 0.94 -32.64 4.77
N PRO A 71 1.75 -32.50 5.84
CA PRO A 71 2.49 -31.27 6.08
C PRO A 71 3.55 -31.01 5.01
N GLU A 72 4.04 -32.02 4.27
CA GLU A 72 5.04 -31.84 3.21
C GLU A 72 4.46 -31.26 1.92
N GLU A 73 3.18 -31.51 1.64
CA GLU A 73 2.49 -30.97 0.45
C GLU A 73 2.11 -29.50 0.63
N TYR A 74 1.84 -29.11 1.89
CA TYR A 74 1.49 -27.74 2.30
C TYR A 74 2.59 -26.98 3.03
N ALA A 75 3.73 -27.62 3.33
CA ALA A 75 4.94 -26.90 3.64
C ALA A 75 5.15 -26.01 2.43
N GLU A 76 4.99 -24.69 2.63
CA GLU A 76 5.43 -23.71 1.66
C GLU A 76 6.75 -24.24 1.15
N ARG A 77 6.80 -24.60 -0.14
CA ARG A 77 8.07 -24.77 -0.82
C ARG A 77 8.72 -23.43 -0.59
N LYS A 78 9.50 -23.31 0.49
CA LYS A 78 10.35 -22.16 0.75
C LYS A 78 11.23 -22.22 -0.46
N LYS A 79 10.83 -21.48 -1.51
CA LYS A 79 11.63 -21.34 -2.72
C LYS A 79 13.00 -21.05 -2.14
N PRO A 80 14.01 -21.90 -2.39
CA PRO A 80 15.31 -21.73 -1.75
C PRO A 80 15.63 -20.26 -1.92
N GLN A 81 15.74 -19.53 -0.81
CA GLN A 81 15.87 -18.08 -0.87
C GLN A 81 17.07 -17.84 -1.76
N MET A 82 16.81 -17.39 -2.99
CA MET A 82 17.87 -17.21 -3.96
C MET A 82 18.72 -16.12 -3.35
N LYS A 83 19.91 -16.49 -2.85
CA LYS A 83 20.87 -15.53 -2.34
C LYS A 83 21.00 -14.45 -3.42
N PRO A 84 20.77 -13.17 -3.10
CA PRO A 84 20.87 -12.12 -4.11
C PRO A 84 22.25 -12.22 -4.75
N LYS A 85 22.29 -12.18 -6.08
CA LYS A 85 23.57 -12.19 -6.80
C LYS A 85 24.38 -10.98 -6.32
N PRO A 86 25.70 -11.12 -6.05
CA PRO A 86 26.53 -10.00 -5.64
C PRO A 86 26.43 -8.87 -6.68
N LEU A 87 26.30 -7.63 -6.20
CA LEU A 87 26.21 -6.46 -7.06
C LEU A 87 27.52 -6.32 -7.85
N VAL A 88 27.43 -6.41 -9.17
CA VAL A 88 28.57 -6.20 -10.07
C VAL A 88 28.60 -4.73 -10.50
N PRO A 89 29.73 -4.02 -10.38
CA PRO A 89 29.82 -2.62 -10.80
C PRO A 89 29.58 -2.50 -12.32
N ILE A 90 28.94 -1.41 -12.72
CA ILE A 90 28.75 -1.03 -14.12
C ILE A 90 29.75 0.08 -14.42
N ILE A 91 30.75 -0.21 -15.26
CA ILE A 91 31.71 0.79 -15.72
C ILE A 91 31.26 1.29 -17.09
N ILE A 92 31.17 2.61 -17.23
CA ILE A 92 30.78 3.31 -18.46
C ILE A 92 32.02 4.03 -19.01
N THR A 93 32.46 3.69 -20.22
CA THR A 93 33.63 4.32 -20.87
C THR A 93 33.21 5.38 -21.88
N LYS A 94 34.11 6.30 -22.21
CA LYS A 94 33.80 7.35 -23.19
C LYS A 94 33.67 6.77 -24.60
N ASP A 95 34.67 6.00 -25.03
CA ASP A 95 34.78 5.48 -26.39
C ASP A 95 34.68 3.95 -26.44
N GLU A 96 34.37 3.41 -27.62
CA GLU A 96 34.29 1.95 -27.85
C GLU A 96 35.65 1.25 -27.72
N LEU A 97 36.74 1.92 -28.15
CA LEU A 97 38.10 1.40 -27.98
C LEU A 97 38.43 1.25 -26.50
N GLN A 98 38.01 2.22 -25.68
CA GLN A 98 38.19 2.16 -24.24
C GLN A 98 37.38 1.00 -23.63
N LYS A 99 36.13 0.81 -24.07
CA LYS A 99 35.30 -0.33 -23.63
C LYS A 99 35.98 -1.69 -23.85
N LYS A 100 36.71 -1.84 -24.96
CA LYS A 100 37.41 -3.09 -25.31
C LYS A 100 38.73 -3.30 -24.56
N VAL A 101 39.45 -2.22 -24.26
CA VAL A 101 40.80 -2.29 -23.69
C VAL A 101 40.78 -2.18 -22.16
N PHE A 102 39.94 -1.30 -21.59
CA PHE A 102 39.87 -1.10 -20.16
C PHE A 102 39.30 -2.33 -19.45
N GLY A 103 39.91 -2.70 -18.32
CA GLY A 103 39.48 -3.85 -17.52
C GLY A 103 39.93 -5.22 -18.05
N ALA A 104 40.70 -5.29 -19.15
CA ALA A 104 41.33 -6.53 -19.57
C ALA A 104 42.27 -7.05 -18.45
N GLY A 105 41.88 -8.16 -17.79
CA GLY A 105 42.60 -8.74 -16.65
C GLY A 105 42.02 -8.42 -15.27
N TYR A 106 40.92 -7.66 -15.17
CA TYR A 106 40.19 -7.40 -13.93
C TYR A 106 38.74 -7.88 -14.03
N PRO A 107 38.11 -8.31 -12.92
CA PRO A 107 36.75 -8.90 -12.94
C PRO A 107 35.64 -7.89 -13.33
N SER A 108 35.92 -6.59 -13.32
CA SER A 108 34.98 -5.53 -13.70
C SER A 108 35.26 -5.04 -15.12
N LEU A 109 34.64 -5.65 -16.11
CA LEU A 109 34.69 -5.18 -17.49
C LEU A 109 33.71 -4.02 -17.74
N PRO A 110 34.09 -3.00 -18.52
CA PRO A 110 33.17 -2.00 -19.04
C PRO A 110 31.97 -2.63 -19.74
N LYS A 111 30.76 -2.19 -19.38
CA LYS A 111 29.52 -2.72 -19.96
C LYS A 111 28.96 -1.84 -21.07
N TYR A 112 29.10 -0.52 -20.92
CA TYR A 112 28.52 0.46 -21.83
C TYR A 112 29.52 1.55 -22.18
N THR A 113 29.39 2.13 -23.36
CA THR A 113 29.91 3.47 -23.62
C THR A 113 28.92 4.52 -23.13
N VAL A 114 29.36 5.77 -23.02
CA VAL A 114 28.48 6.90 -22.64
C VAL A 114 27.27 6.99 -23.58
N GLN A 115 27.50 6.83 -24.88
CA GLN A 115 26.45 6.90 -25.90
C GLN A 115 25.47 5.73 -25.79
N GLU A 116 25.98 4.49 -25.71
CA GLU A 116 25.14 3.30 -25.55
C GLU A 116 24.30 3.36 -24.26
N PHE A 117 24.89 3.85 -23.17
CA PHE A 117 24.19 3.99 -21.89
C PHE A 117 23.05 5.00 -22.00
N TYR A 118 23.26 6.10 -22.72
CA TYR A 118 22.23 7.10 -22.98
C TYR A 118 21.06 6.51 -23.76
N GLU A 119 21.34 5.83 -24.86
CA GLU A 119 20.32 5.22 -25.72
C GLU A 119 19.48 4.19 -24.96
N GLN A 120 20.14 3.33 -24.16
CA GLN A 120 19.44 2.33 -23.35
C GLN A 120 18.52 2.99 -22.32
N ARG A 121 18.97 4.05 -21.64
CA ARG A 121 18.16 4.74 -20.63
C ARG A 121 16.98 5.49 -21.23
N VAL A 122 17.11 5.99 -22.45
CA VAL A 122 15.98 6.57 -23.21
C VAL A 122 15.00 5.47 -23.63
N GLN A 123 15.48 4.32 -24.10
CA GLN A 123 14.63 3.17 -24.43
C GLN A 123 13.87 2.62 -23.22
N ASP A 124 14.53 2.55 -22.06
CA ASP A 124 13.92 2.15 -20.79
C ASP A 124 12.88 3.17 -20.28
N GLY A 125 12.72 4.32 -20.96
CA GLY A 125 11.78 5.39 -20.60
C GLY A 125 12.21 6.20 -19.38
N ILE A 126 13.46 6.03 -18.91
CA ILE A 126 13.99 6.69 -17.72
C ILE A 126 14.47 8.10 -18.06
N TRP A 127 15.07 8.27 -19.24
CA TRP A 127 15.57 9.56 -19.72
C TRP A 127 14.72 10.08 -20.87
N GLN A 128 14.52 11.40 -20.88
CA GLN A 128 13.88 12.08 -22.01
C GLN A 128 14.89 12.18 -23.16
N PRO A 129 14.43 12.05 -24.42
CA PRO A 129 15.28 12.33 -25.57
C PRO A 129 15.77 13.79 -25.50
N PRO A 130 16.90 14.12 -26.16
CA PRO A 130 17.46 15.45 -26.07
C PRO A 130 16.52 16.42 -26.81
N SER A 131 15.66 17.11 -26.06
CA SER A 131 14.92 18.29 -26.50
C SER A 131 15.58 19.54 -25.90
N GLU A 132 15.37 20.68 -26.54
CA GLU A 132 15.84 22.00 -26.08
C GLU A 132 15.28 22.40 -24.69
N SER A 133 14.37 21.61 -24.12
CA SER A 133 13.70 21.86 -22.85
C SER A 133 14.25 21.06 -21.65
N ASN A 134 15.41 20.39 -21.78
CA ASN A 134 16.04 19.65 -20.67
C ASN A 134 16.71 20.59 -19.64
N THR A 135 15.96 21.56 -19.11
CA THR A 135 16.36 22.51 -18.06
C THR A 135 16.13 21.97 -16.64
N ARG A 136 15.80 20.68 -16.50
CA ARG A 136 15.59 19.99 -15.22
C ARG A 136 16.69 18.98 -14.92
N CYS A 137 17.93 19.26 -15.29
CA CYS A 137 19.07 18.51 -14.79
C CYS A 137 19.55 19.15 -13.47
N LEU A 138 19.88 18.35 -12.46
CA LEU A 138 20.45 18.81 -11.19
C LEU A 138 21.76 19.60 -11.36
N GLN A 139 22.32 19.60 -12.57
CA GLN A 139 23.51 20.37 -12.96
C GLN A 139 23.22 21.82 -13.37
N THR A 140 21.96 22.20 -13.63
CA THR A 140 21.60 23.60 -13.93
C THR A 140 21.23 24.41 -12.68
N SER A 141 21.05 23.77 -11.52
CA SER A 141 21.01 24.48 -10.24
C SER A 141 22.43 24.85 -9.84
N THR A 142 22.82 26.10 -10.08
CA THR A 142 24.05 26.63 -9.51
C THR A 142 23.90 26.71 -7.97
N PRO A 143 24.99 26.60 -7.19
CA PRO A 143 24.94 26.74 -5.74
C PRO A 143 24.27 28.05 -5.29
N GLU A 144 24.39 29.08 -6.12
CA GLU A 144 23.82 30.41 -5.91
C GLU A 144 22.29 30.43 -6.09
N MET A 145 21.74 29.68 -7.05
CA MET A 145 20.30 29.51 -7.19
C MET A 145 19.70 28.67 -6.05
N GLU A 146 20.44 27.67 -5.55
CA GLU A 146 20.00 26.85 -4.43
C GLU A 146 20.03 27.64 -3.11
N MET A 147 21.04 28.49 -2.89
CA MET A 147 21.05 29.42 -1.75
C MET A 147 19.89 30.40 -1.82
N GLN A 148 19.65 31.05 -2.96
CA GLN A 148 18.54 32.00 -3.11
C GLN A 148 17.17 31.34 -2.93
N GLN A 149 17.03 30.05 -3.29
CA GLN A 149 15.79 29.31 -3.03
C GLN A 149 15.62 28.98 -1.54
N LYS A 150 16.70 28.56 -0.87
CA LYS A 150 16.68 28.32 0.58
C LYS A 150 16.41 29.59 1.38
N GLU A 151 17.06 30.70 1.03
CA GLU A 151 16.82 32.00 1.69
C GLU A 151 15.37 32.43 1.55
N LYS A 152 14.75 32.28 0.38
CA LYS A 152 13.32 32.59 0.18
C LYS A 152 12.39 31.64 0.94
N GLU A 153 12.72 30.36 1.00
CA GLU A 153 11.94 29.37 1.74
C GLU A 153 12.03 29.63 3.25
N ASP A 154 13.20 30.00 3.74
CA ASP A 154 13.44 30.37 5.14
C ASP A 154 12.72 31.69 5.49
N GLU A 155 12.77 32.72 4.63
CA GLU A 155 12.02 33.98 4.82
C GLU A 155 10.49 33.76 4.85
N GLU A 156 9.96 32.93 3.96
CA GLU A 156 8.53 32.60 3.97
C GLU A 156 8.13 31.80 5.21
N LYS A 157 9.02 30.94 5.69
CA LYS A 157 8.80 30.16 6.90
C LYS A 157 8.83 31.06 8.13
N GLU A 158 9.83 31.95 8.26
CA GLU A 158 9.88 32.93 9.35
C GLU A 158 8.62 33.80 9.38
N ARG A 159 8.16 34.29 8.22
CA ARG A 159 6.92 35.07 8.14
C ARG A 159 5.69 34.29 8.62
N LYS A 160 5.54 33.03 8.20
CA LYS A 160 4.42 32.16 8.64
C LYS A 160 4.49 31.81 10.13
N GLU A 161 5.71 31.76 10.68
CA GLU A 161 5.92 31.56 12.12
C GLU A 161 5.59 32.82 12.94
N GLU A 162 5.88 34.02 12.43
CA GLU A 162 5.52 35.29 13.07
C GLU A 162 4.02 35.60 13.00
N GLU A 163 3.35 35.20 11.92
CA GLU A 163 1.91 35.39 11.71
C GLU A 163 1.04 34.38 12.50
N ASP A 164 1.65 33.45 13.25
CA ASP A 164 0.97 32.41 14.04
C ASP A 164 -0.11 31.65 13.23
N ASP A 165 0.22 31.27 11.99
CA ASP A 165 -0.72 30.59 11.09
C ASP A 165 -1.20 29.26 11.70
N GLU A 166 -2.52 29.08 11.76
CA GLU A 166 -3.16 27.96 12.48
C GLU A 166 -2.75 26.59 11.90
N GLU A 167 -2.53 26.53 10.58
CA GLU A 167 -2.13 25.30 9.88
C GLU A 167 -0.68 24.89 10.20
N GLU A 168 0.24 25.85 10.24
CA GLU A 168 1.65 25.61 10.60
C GLU A 168 1.79 25.19 12.08
N LEU A 169 1.03 25.83 12.98
CA LEU A 169 0.98 25.45 14.38
C LEU A 169 0.43 24.04 14.58
N ALA A 170 -0.64 23.67 13.87
CA ALA A 170 -1.19 22.32 13.90
C ALA A 170 -0.18 21.29 13.37
N ARG A 171 0.52 21.60 12.27
CA ARG A 171 1.56 20.75 11.70
C ARG A 171 2.73 20.54 12.65
N LYS A 172 3.20 21.60 13.32
CA LYS A 172 4.27 21.52 14.33
C LYS A 172 3.86 20.64 15.52
N ARG A 173 2.65 20.83 16.07
CA ARG A 173 2.13 20.00 17.17
C ARG A 173 2.00 18.53 16.78
N ALA A 174 1.46 18.25 15.59
CA ALA A 174 1.35 16.88 15.09
C ALA A 174 2.73 16.22 14.91
N MET A 175 3.73 16.99 14.47
CA MET A 175 5.10 16.49 14.33
C MET A 175 5.74 16.16 15.69
N ASP A 176 5.48 16.95 16.73
CA ASP A 176 5.96 16.70 18.08
C ASP A 176 5.30 15.47 18.70
N GLU A 177 3.96 15.35 18.61
CA GLU A 177 3.22 14.17 19.08
C GLU A 177 3.69 12.88 18.38
N PHE A 178 3.96 12.96 17.06
CA PHE A 178 4.53 11.85 16.31
C PHE A 178 5.92 11.46 16.84
N LYS A 179 6.81 12.41 17.11
CA LYS A 179 8.15 12.13 17.63
C LYS A 179 8.14 11.55 19.05
N ASP A 180 7.21 11.99 19.90
CA ASP A 180 7.05 11.47 21.26
C ASP A 180 6.60 10.01 21.26
N THR A 181 5.74 9.65 20.31
CA THR A 181 5.25 8.27 20.12
C THR A 181 6.22 7.39 19.33
N HIS A 182 7.11 7.97 18.52
CA HIS A 182 8.01 7.24 17.60
C HIS A 182 9.49 7.48 17.94
N LYS A 183 10.08 6.57 18.73
CA LYS A 183 11.52 6.61 19.08
C LYS A 183 12.42 6.58 17.84
N ARG A 184 13.61 7.19 17.95
CA ARG A 184 14.61 7.16 16.89
C ARG A 184 14.93 5.73 16.45
N GLY A 185 14.79 5.45 15.15
CA GLY A 185 14.96 4.11 14.58
C GLY A 185 13.67 3.29 14.46
N TYR A 186 12.52 3.86 14.85
CA TYR A 186 11.20 3.30 14.52
C TYR A 186 11.04 3.22 12.99
N GLY A 187 10.80 2.02 12.46
CA GLY A 187 10.62 1.76 11.02
C GLY A 187 11.79 1.09 10.29
N ASN A 188 13.04 1.24 10.76
CA ASN A 188 14.19 0.55 10.14
C ASN A 188 14.56 -0.74 10.89
N THR A 189 13.61 -1.67 10.98
CA THR A 189 13.79 -2.96 11.68
C THR A 189 14.05 -4.12 10.73
N TYR A 190 13.74 -3.98 9.43
CA TYR A 190 13.82 -5.07 8.45
C TYR A 190 15.22 -5.31 7.89
N ASN A 191 16.12 -4.33 7.94
CA ASN A 191 17.49 -4.41 7.42
C ASN A 191 18.54 -4.61 8.53
N ARG A 192 18.16 -5.20 9.66
CA ARG A 192 19.01 -5.30 10.86
C ARG A 192 19.77 -6.63 11.00
N SER A 193 19.86 -7.40 9.91
CA SER A 193 20.58 -8.68 9.82
C SER A 193 21.20 -8.84 8.45
#